data_AF-A0A8J2U1D3-F1
#
_entry.id   AF-A0A8J2U1D3-F1
#
_cell.length_a   1.000
_cell.length_b   1.000
_cell.length_c   1.000
_cell.angle_alpha   90.00
_cell.angle_beta   90.00
_cell.angle_gamma   90.00
#
_symmetry.space_group_name_H-M   'P 1'
#
loop_
_entity.id
_entity.type
_entity.pdbx_description
1 polymer ?
#
loop_
_entity_poly.entity_id
_entity_poly.type
_entity_poly.pdbx_seq_one_letter_code
_entity_poly.pdbx_strand_id
1 'polypeptide(L)'
;MRIAETVGAPRVVLSSIPPLDDAPELATELNSYLEDLAGEQGWEWVDAAAGLRDGERFAPGMASDGVHPTQEGARVIGEAVREAVSG
;
A
#
# COMPACT_ATOMS: atom_id res chain seq x y z
N MET A 1 -3.63 -5.06 -16.95
CA MET A 1 -3.57 -6.07 -15.87
C MET A 1 -4.88 -6.86 -15.81
N ARG A 2 -4.83 -8.19 -15.89
CA ARG A 2 -6.04 -9.03 -16.08
C ARG A 2 -7.15 -8.81 -15.04
N ILE A 3 -6.81 -8.52 -13.78
CA ILE A 3 -7.81 -8.37 -12.71
C ILE A 3 -8.69 -7.13 -12.96
N ALA A 4 -8.10 -5.94 -13.08
CA ALA A 4 -8.84 -4.69 -13.28
C ALA A 4 -9.71 -4.73 -14.54
N GLU A 5 -9.17 -5.27 -15.64
CA GLU A 5 -9.88 -5.46 -16.91
C GLU A 5 -11.06 -6.43 -16.76
N THR A 6 -10.88 -7.53 -16.02
CA THR A 6 -11.94 -8.54 -15.80
C THR A 6 -13.06 -7.99 -14.93
N VAL A 7 -12.72 -7.20 -13.90
CA VAL A 7 -13.70 -6.59 -13.00
C VAL A 7 -14.48 -5.48 -13.72
N GLY A 8 -13.83 -4.76 -14.66
CA GLY A 8 -14.44 -3.64 -15.36
C GLY A 8 -14.85 -2.51 -14.41
N ALA A 9 -14.08 -2.31 -13.34
CA ALA A 9 -14.38 -1.29 -12.34
C ALA A 9 -14.30 0.12 -12.96
N PRO A 10 -15.25 1.02 -12.65
CA PRO A 10 -15.23 2.39 -13.18
C PRO A 10 -14.06 3.22 -12.60
N ARG A 11 -13.54 2.83 -11.44
CA ARG A 11 -12.35 3.38 -10.80
C ARG A 11 -11.51 2.25 -10.23
N VAL A 12 -10.20 2.37 -10.37
CA VAL A 12 -9.23 1.46 -9.76
C VAL A 12 -8.32 2.30 -8.88
N VAL A 13 -8.21 1.89 -7.61
CA VAL A 13 -7.27 2.44 -6.64
C VAL A 13 -6.23 1.37 -6.38
N LEU A 14 -4.96 1.69 -6.60
CA LEU A 14 -3.83 0.84 -6.28
C LEU A 14 -3.16 1.35 -5.01
N SER A 15 -3.21 0.52 -3.97
CA SER A 15 -2.64 0.82 -2.66
C SER A 15 -1.18 0.40 -2.61
N SER A 16 -0.36 1.18 -1.90
CA SER A 16 0.97 0.74 -1.49
C SER A 16 0.91 -0.50 -0.58
N ILE A 17 1.98 -1.29 -0.64
CA ILE A 17 2.23 -2.40 0.28
C ILE A 17 3.00 -1.91 1.51
N PRO A 18 2.79 -2.53 2.68
CA PRO A 18 3.55 -2.18 3.89
C PRO A 18 5.01 -2.63 3.79
N PRO A 19 5.87 -2.16 4.72
CA PRO A 19 7.25 -2.61 4.84
C PRO A 19 7.38 -4.13 4.99
N LEU A 20 8.60 -4.61 4.76
CA LEU A 20 9.01 -5.98 5.07
C LEU A 20 10.38 -5.91 5.74
N ASP A 21 10.44 -6.14 7.05
CA ASP A 21 11.67 -5.89 7.82
C ASP A 21 12.84 -6.80 7.40
N ASP A 22 12.56 -8.01 6.94
CA ASP A 22 13.62 -8.93 6.47
C ASP A 22 14.16 -8.58 5.07
N ALA A 23 13.49 -7.68 4.34
CA ALA A 23 13.91 -7.19 3.02
C ALA A 23 13.36 -5.77 2.78
N PRO A 24 13.85 -4.75 3.51
CA PRO A 24 13.24 -3.42 3.56
C PRO A 24 13.26 -2.71 2.20
N GLU A 25 14.29 -2.93 1.39
CA GLU A 25 14.43 -2.33 0.07
C GLU A 25 13.37 -2.85 -0.91
N LEU A 26 12.97 -4.13 -0.76
CA LEU A 26 12.02 -4.79 -1.68
C LEU A 26 10.65 -4.11 -1.67
N ALA A 27 10.17 -3.70 -0.49
CA ALA A 27 8.88 -3.02 -0.36
C ALA A 27 8.93 -1.62 -0.97
N THR A 28 10.05 -0.91 -0.83
CA THR A 28 10.27 0.41 -1.43
C THR A 28 10.33 0.32 -2.96
N GLU A 29 11.14 -0.59 -3.50
CA GLU A 29 11.28 -0.80 -4.95
C GLU A 29 9.94 -1.21 -5.58
N LEU A 30 9.22 -2.13 -4.94
CA LEU A 30 7.93 -2.58 -5.45
C LEU A 30 6.88 -1.45 -5.39
N ASN A 31 6.85 -0.65 -4.33
CA ASN A 31 5.94 0.49 -4.27
C ASN A 31 6.23 1.53 -5.37
N SER A 32 7.50 1.81 -5.67
CA SER A 32 7.87 2.67 -6.81
C SER A 32 7.35 2.12 -8.13
N TYR A 33 7.53 0.81 -8.37
CA TYR A 33 7.00 0.17 -9.57
C TYR A 33 5.47 0.20 -9.64
N LEU A 34 4.78 0.02 -8.51
CA LEU A 34 3.31 0.05 -8.46
C LEU A 34 2.76 1.46 -8.68
N GLU A 35 3.42 2.49 -8.17
CA GLU A 35 3.07 3.89 -8.44
C GLU A 35 3.17 4.21 -9.94
N ASP A 36 4.28 3.83 -10.57
CA ASP A 36 4.47 3.99 -12.02
C ASP A 36 3.38 3.23 -12.80
N LEU A 37 3.11 1.98 -12.42
CA LEU A 37 2.05 1.17 -13.02
C LEU A 37 0.68 1.83 -12.90
N ALA A 38 0.34 2.41 -11.75
CA ALA A 38 -0.92 3.13 -11.59
C ALA A 38 -1.00 4.29 -12.57
N GLY A 39 0.07 5.07 -12.71
CA GLY A 39 0.19 6.15 -13.69
C GLY A 39 0.00 5.69 -15.13
N GLU A 40 0.68 4.61 -15.53
CA GLU A 40 0.57 4.02 -16.88
C GLU A 40 -0.84 3.53 -17.22
N GLN A 41 -1.55 3.00 -16.22
CA GLN A 41 -2.90 2.45 -16.39
C GLN A 41 -4.00 3.51 -16.21
N GLY A 42 -3.65 4.74 -15.84
CA GLY A 42 -4.61 5.79 -15.48
C GLY A 42 -5.40 5.47 -14.21
N TRP A 43 -4.84 4.69 -13.30
CA TRP A 43 -5.41 4.38 -11.99
C TRP A 43 -4.96 5.40 -10.95
N GLU A 44 -5.65 5.41 -9.83
CA GLU A 44 -5.28 6.22 -8.67
C GLU A 44 -4.26 5.46 -7.82
N TRP A 45 -3.12 6.10 -7.52
CA TRP A 45 -2.15 5.59 -6.55
C TRP A 45 -2.44 6.15 -5.16
N VAL A 46 -2.42 5.28 -4.15
CA VAL A 46 -2.63 5.66 -2.75
C VAL A 46 -1.54 5.05 -1.90
N ASP A 47 -0.79 5.90 -1.22
CA ASP A 47 0.22 5.45 -0.29
C ASP A 47 -0.37 5.08 1.10
N ALA A 48 -1.20 4.04 1.14
CA ALA A 48 -1.94 3.65 2.34
C ALA A 48 -1.03 3.18 3.50
N ALA A 49 0.16 2.67 3.19
CA ALA A 49 1.12 2.22 4.19
C ALA A 49 2.05 3.32 4.71
N ALA A 50 1.90 4.58 4.29
CA ALA A 50 2.78 5.68 4.68
C ALA A 50 2.98 5.79 6.20
N GLY A 51 1.89 5.71 6.97
CA GLY A 51 1.92 5.82 8.43
C GLY A 51 2.50 4.60 9.17
N LEU A 52 2.84 3.52 8.45
CA LEU A 52 3.44 2.31 9.04
C LEU A 52 4.96 2.33 8.95
N ARG A 53 5.57 3.30 8.25
CA ARG A 53 7.01 3.34 7.97
C ARG A 53 7.81 4.12 9.01
N ASP A 54 8.96 3.56 9.38
CA ASP A 54 10.11 4.28 9.93
C ASP A 54 11.31 3.99 9.02
N GLY A 55 11.59 4.93 8.11
CA GLY A 55 12.43 4.64 6.94
C GLY A 55 11.80 3.56 6.05
N GLU A 56 12.53 2.48 5.83
CA GLU A 56 12.11 1.34 4.99
C GLU A 56 11.54 0.17 5.80
N ARG A 57 11.43 0.32 7.13
CA ARG A 57 10.95 -0.72 8.06
C ARG A 57 9.62 -0.32 8.69
N PHE A 58 8.99 -1.25 9.41
CA PHE A 58 7.86 -0.91 10.24
C PHE A 58 8.26 0.05 11.38
N ALA A 59 7.44 1.09 11.57
CA ALA A 59 7.52 1.92 12.76
C ALA A 59 7.18 1.10 14.02
N PRO A 60 7.72 1.48 15.20
CA PRO A 60 7.45 0.77 16.45
C PRO A 60 5.96 0.56 16.72
N GLY A 61 5.55 -0.70 16.95
CA GLY A 61 4.17 -1.07 17.23
C GLY A 61 3.28 -1.27 15.99
N MET A 62 3.78 -1.00 14.78
CA MET A 62 3.03 -1.19 13.54
C MET A 62 3.07 -2.63 13.02
N ALA A 63 4.10 -3.40 13.38
CA ALA A 63 4.15 -4.85 13.21
C ALA A 63 4.80 -5.51 14.44
N SER A 64 4.46 -6.76 14.72
CA SER A 64 5.09 -7.56 15.80
C SER A 64 6.14 -8.54 15.30
N ASP A 65 6.11 -8.86 14.01
CA ASP A 65 6.95 -9.86 13.35
C ASP A 65 7.68 -9.33 12.11
N GLY A 66 7.56 -8.02 11.84
CA GLY A 66 8.18 -7.37 10.68
C GLY A 66 7.52 -7.69 9.34
N VAL A 67 6.34 -8.32 9.33
CA VAL A 67 5.60 -8.70 8.11
C VAL A 67 4.14 -8.26 8.20
N HIS A 68 3.48 -8.57 9.32
CA HIS A 68 2.04 -8.39 9.46
C HIS A 68 1.73 -7.13 10.28
N PRO A 69 0.90 -6.21 9.75
CA PRO A 69 0.44 -5.08 10.54
C PRO A 69 -0.27 -5.52 11.81
N THR A 70 -0.01 -4.82 12.91
CA THR A 70 -0.85 -4.94 14.12
C THR A 70 -2.25 -4.38 13.84
N GLN A 71 -3.16 -4.50 14.81
CA GLN A 71 -4.48 -3.88 14.69
C GLN A 71 -4.39 -2.37 14.43
N GLU A 72 -3.41 -1.70 15.04
CA GLU A 72 -3.19 -0.27 14.82
C GLU A 72 -2.65 0.02 13.42
N GLY A 73 -1.69 -0.76 12.93
CA GLY A 73 -1.22 -0.65 11.55
C GLY A 73 -2.35 -0.90 10.53
N ALA A 74 -3.20 -1.90 10.77
CA ALA A 74 -4.36 -2.17 9.93
C ALA A 74 -5.39 -1.02 9.96
N ARG A 75 -5.58 -0.35 11.11
CA ARG A 75 -6.43 0.82 11.23
C ARG A 75 -5.94 1.97 10.35
N VAL A 76 -4.63 2.27 10.39
CA VAL A 76 -4.01 3.32 9.58
C VAL A 76 -4.19 3.05 8.08
N ILE A 77 -3.92 1.82 7.62
CA ILE A 77 -4.16 1.42 6.22
C ILE A 77 -5.64 1.59 5.86
N GLY A 78 -6.54 1.10 6.71
CA GLY A 78 -7.98 1.14 6.47
C GLY A 78 -8.53 2.57 6.35
N GLU A 79 -8.00 3.50 7.13
CA GLU A 79 -8.37 4.92 7.06
C GLU A 79 -7.93 5.57 5.74
N ALA A 80 -6.70 5.32 5.31
CA ALA A 80 -6.18 5.82 4.03
C ALA A 80 -6.95 5.23 2.84
N VAL A 81 -7.24 3.93 2.87
CA VAL A 81 -8.06 3.28 1.82
C VAL A 81 -9.47 3.85 1.83
N ARG A 82 -10.11 4.03 3.00
CA ARG A 82 -11.45 4.61 3.10
C ARG A 82 -11.50 5.98 2.46
N GLU A 83 -10.52 6.84 2.74
CA GLU A 83 -10.42 8.17 2.17
C GLU A 83 -10.42 8.12 0.63
N ALA A 84 -9.55 7.29 0.05
CA ALA A 84 -9.43 7.15 -1.41
C ALA A 84 -10.68 6.58 -2.09
N VAL A 85 -11.38 5.64 -1.46
CA VAL A 85 -12.58 5.01 -2.07
C VAL A 85 -13.88 5.78 -1.79
N SER A 86 -13.86 6.76 -0.88
CA SER A 86 -15.05 7.55 -0.52
C SER A 86 -15.16 8.89 -1.28
N GLY A 87 -14.08 9.35 -1.91
CA GLY A 87 -14.11 10.48 -2.86
C GLY A 87 -14.77 10.07 -4.18
#